data_AF-A0A6V7KAD9-F1
#
_entry.id   AF-A0A6V7KAD9-F1
#
_cell.length_a   1.000
_cell.length_b   1.000
_cell.length_c   1.000
_cell.angle_alpha   90.00
_cell.angle_beta   90.00
_cell.angle_gamma   90.00
#
_symmetry.space_group_name_H-M   'P 1'
#
loop_
_entity.id
_entity.type
_entity.pdbx_description
1 polymer ?
#
loop_
_entity_poly.entity_id
_entity_poly.type
_entity_poly.pdbx_seq_one_letter_code
_entity_poly.pdbx_strand_id
1 'polypeptide(L)' 'YIDNPLLIGGKKFDLRLYVLITSFRPLKAYLFKLGFCRFCTVKYDTSIQELDNMYVHLTNVSVQKHG' A
#
# COMPACT_ATOMS: atom_id res chain seq x y z
N TYR A 1 12.87 2.61 -3.36
CA TYR A 1 11.92 1.49 -3.52
C TYR A 1 12.14 0.55 -2.33
N ILE A 2 11.13 -0.21 -1.88
CA ILE A 2 11.33 -1.26 -0.85
C ILE A 2 11.56 -2.55 -1.61
N ASP A 3 12.79 -3.03 -1.61
CA ASP A 3 13.23 -4.09 -2.52
C ASP A 3 12.68 -5.47 -2.13
N ASN A 4 12.48 -5.71 -0.84
CA ASN A 4 11.91 -6.95 -0.30
C ASN A 4 10.66 -6.66 0.57
N PRO A 5 9.50 -6.38 -0.05
CA PRO A 5 8.27 -6.12 0.69
C PRO A 5 7.70 -7.41 1.30
N LEU A 6 7.01 -7.29 2.44
CA LEU A 6 6.23 -8.40 2.97
C LEU A 6 5.11 -8.76 1.99
N LEU A 7 5.03 -10.04 1.65
CA LEU A 7 4.02 -10.58 0.75
C LEU A 7 3.04 -11.46 1.52
N ILE A 8 1.76 -11.33 1.21
CA ILE A 8 0.72 -12.27 1.67
C ILE A 8 0.16 -12.95 0.43
N GLY A 9 0.25 -14.29 0.38
CA GLY A 9 -0.15 -15.06 -0.80
C GLY A 9 0.63 -14.69 -2.08
N GLY A 10 1.87 -14.21 -1.93
CA GLY A 10 2.71 -13.74 -3.04
C GLY A 10 2.28 -12.39 -3.62
N LYS A 11 1.40 -11.64 -2.95
CA LYS A 11 0.97 -10.29 -3.37
C LYS A 11 1.51 -9.24 -2.42
N LYS A 12 2.00 -8.13 -2.99
CA LYS A 12 2.36 -6.93 -2.26
C LYS A 12 1.10 -6.23 -1.76
N PHE A 13 1.19 -5.59 -0.60
CA PHE A 13 0.09 -4.83 -0.03
C PHE A 13 0.60 -3.62 0.76
N ASP A 14 -0.29 -2.68 1.03
CA ASP A 14 -0.07 -1.60 1.99
C ASP A 14 -1.20 -1.54 3.03
N LEU A 15 -0.92 -0.96 4.18
CA LEU A 15 -1.88 -0.79 5.27
C LEU A 15 -2.45 0.62 5.25
N ARG A 16 -3.79 0.73 5.17
CA ARG A 16 -4.48 1.97 5.46
C ARG A 16 -4.88 2.00 6.93
N LEU A 17 -4.22 2.89 7.67
CA LEU A 17 -4.55 3.22 9.06
C LEU A 17 -5.15 4.62 9.11
N TYR A 18 -6.07 4.84 10.06
CA TYR A 18 -6.72 6.14 10.26
C TYR A 18 -6.28 6.73 11.60
N VAL A 19 -5.79 7.97 11.57
CA VAL A 19 -5.36 8.70 12.76
C VAL A 19 -6.17 9.99 12.86
N LEU A 20 -6.82 10.21 14.01
CA LEU A 20 -7.49 11.47 14.34
C LEU A 20 -6.57 12.32 15.21
N ILE A 21 -6.30 13.54 14.76
CA ILE A 21 -5.59 14.55 15.56
C ILE A 21 -6.63 15.55 16.07
N THR A 22 -6.75 15.69 17.40
CA THR A 22 -7.71 16.63 18.02
C THR A 22 -7.05 17.88 18.58
N SER A 23 -5.72 17.84 18.77
CA SER A 23 -4.96 18.97 19.28
C SER A 23 -3.50 18.83 18.85
N PHE A 24 -2.85 19.94 18.54
CA PHE A 24 -1.42 19.99 18.20
C PHE A 24 -0.56 20.51 19.36
N ARG A 25 -1.16 21.24 20.32
CA ARG A 25 -0.48 21.78 21.51
C ARG A 25 -1.43 21.75 22.73
N PRO A 26 -1.35 20.72 23.60
CA PRO A 26 -0.49 19.54 23.49
C PRO A 26 -0.95 18.61 22.34
N LEU A 27 -0.04 17.82 21.77
CA LEU A 27 -0.39 16.87 20.71
C LEU A 27 -1.32 15.78 21.28
N LYS A 28 -2.50 15.61 20.67
CA LYS A 28 -3.43 14.52 20.96
C LYS A 28 -3.79 13.81 19.65
N ALA A 29 -3.36 12.55 19.55
CA ALA A 29 -3.54 11.69 18.39
C ALA A 29 -4.22 10.38 18.80
N TYR A 30 -5.16 9.89 18.01
CA TYR A 30 -5.92 8.67 18.26
C TYR A 30 -5.86 7.77 17.02
N LEU A 31 -5.41 6.54 17.19
CA LEU A 31 -5.41 5.52 16.14
C LEU A 31 -6.77 4.81 16.14
N PHE A 32 -7.45 4.79 15.00
CA PHE A 32 -8.68 4.02 14.87
C PHE A 32 -8.39 2.51 14.93
N LYS A 33 -9.24 1.75 15.62
CA LYS A 33 -9.00 0.32 15.89
C LYS A 33 -9.01 -0.53 14.62
N LEU A 34 -9.75 -0.13 13.60
CA LEU A 34 -9.84 -0.85 12.34
C LEU A 34 -9.02 -0.14 11.27
N GLY A 35 -8.29 -0.95 10.51
CA GLY A 35 -7.64 -0.55 9.26
C GLY A 35 -7.89 -1.64 8.23
N PHE A 36 -7.34 -1.46 7.03
CA PHE A 36 -7.43 -2.51 6.01
C PHE A 36 -6.17 -2.56 5.16
N CYS A 37 -5.91 -3.76 4.62
CA CYS A 37 -4.86 -3.98 3.65
C CYS A 37 -5.40 -3.68 2.24
N ARG A 38 -4.61 -2.96 1.44
CA ARG A 38 -4.82 -2.80 0.00
C ARG A 38 -3.81 -3.67 -0.72
N PHE A 39 -4.29 -4.69 -1.41
CA PHE A 39 -3.45 -5.63 -2.15
C PHE A 39 -3.25 -5.15 -3.59
N CYS A 40 -2.06 -5.41 -4.15
CA CYS A 40 -1.90 -5.39 -5.60
C CYS A 40 -2.79 -6.45 -6.23
N THR A 41 -3.28 -6.17 -7.44
CA THR A 41 -4.07 -7.12 -8.24
C THR A 41 -3.22 -8.31 -8.69
N VAL A 42 -1.96 -8.05 -9.02
CA VAL A 42 -0.95 -9.00 -9.51
C VAL A 42 -0.04 -9.55 -8.40
N LYS A 43 0.55 -10.73 -8.65
CA LYS A 43 1.60 -11.29 -7.77
C LYS A 43 2.86 -10.43 -7.88
N TYR A 44 3.62 -10.37 -6.80
CA TYR A 44 4.89 -9.67 -6.77
C TYR A 44 5.95 -10.51 -7.49
N ASP A 45 6.49 -9.98 -8.58
CA ASP A 45 7.64 -10.52 -9.27
C ASP A 45 8.74 -9.44 -9.31
N THR A 46 9.99 -9.87 -9.17
CA THR A 46 11.19 -9.02 -9.29
C THR A 46 11.93 -9.26 -10.60
N SER A 47 11.34 -10.02 -11.53
CA SER A 47 11.92 -10.26 -12.84
C SER A 47 12.06 -8.93 -13.62
N ILE A 48 13.23 -8.75 -14.23
CA ILE A 48 13.68 -7.49 -14.87
C ILE A 48 12.75 -7.04 -16.02
N GLN A 49 11.93 -7.96 -16.53
CA GLN A 49 10.96 -7.71 -17.60
C GLN A 49 9.72 -6.92 -17.14
N GLU A 50 9.44 -6.84 -15.83
CA GLU A 50 8.27 -6.11 -15.29
C GLU A 50 8.61 -4.75 -14.63
N LEU A 51 9.87 -4.32 -14.64
CA LEU A 51 10.25 -2.99 -14.13
C LEU A 51 9.59 -1.83 -14.91
N ASP A 52 9.24 -2.06 -16.17
CA ASP A 52 8.45 -1.14 -17.02
C ASP A 52 6.93 -1.23 -16.76
N ASN A 53 6.48 -2.23 -15.99
CA ASN A 53 5.07 -2.44 -15.68
C ASN A 53 4.69 -1.66 -14.42
N MET A 54 4.43 -0.35 -14.58
CA MET A 54 4.00 0.55 -13.51
C MET A 54 2.77 0.08 -12.71
N TYR A 55 2.03 -0.92 -13.21
CA TYR A 55 0.88 -1.56 -12.55
C TYR A 55 1.27 -2.52 -11.42
N VAL A 56 2.49 -3.05 -11.41
CA VAL A 56 2.99 -4.02 -10.41
C VAL A 56 3.48 -3.30 -9.14
N HIS A 57 4.06 -2.11 -9.33
CA HIS A 57 4.75 -1.38 -8.26
C HIS A 57 3.90 -0.30 -7.57
N LEU A 58 2.75 0.06 -8.13
CA LEU A 58 1.87 1.13 -7.63
C LEU A 58 0.49 0.59 -7.23
N THR A 59 0.14 0.70 -5.95
CA THR A 59 -1.18 0.30 -5.39
C THR A 59 -2.27 1.36 -5.56
N ASN A 60 -2.06 2.38 -6.39
CA ASN A 60 -3.02 3.48 -6.56
C ASN A 60 -4.16 3.12 -7.52
N VAL A 61 -5.39 3.32 -7.05
CA VAL A 61 -6.65 3.06 -7.77
C VAL A 61 -6.76 3.88 -9.07
N SER A 62 -6.12 5.06 -9.13
CA SER A 62 -6.11 5.90 -10.35
C SER A 62 -5.41 5.25 -11.53
N VAL A 63 -4.43 4.37 -11.28
CA VAL A 63 -3.69 3.65 -12.33
C VAL A 63 -4.44 2.37 -12.73
N GLN A 64 -5.07 1.68 -11.77
CA GLN A 64 -5.78 0.42 -12.00
C GLN A 64 -7.12 0.55 -12.77
N LYS A 65 -7.64 1.76 -13.00
CA LYS A 65 -8.97 1.95 -13.62
C LYS A 65 -9.02 1.81 -15.15
N HIS A 66 -7.89 1.75 -15.83
CA HIS A 66 -7.81 1.70 -17.31
C HIS A 66 -7.09 0.45 -17.84
N GLY A 67 -6.90 -0.59 -17.01
CA GLY A 67 -6.31 -1.87 -17.38
C GLY A 67 -7.35 -2.96 -17.50
#